data_AF-A0ABD3IYP5-F1
#
_entry.id   AF-A0ABD3IYP5-F1
#
_cell.length_a   1.000
_cell.length_b   1.000
_cell.length_c   1.000
_cell.angle_alpha   90.00
_cell.angle_beta   90.00
_cell.angle_gamma   90.00
#
_symmetry.space_group_name_H-M   'P 1'
#
loop_
_entity.id
_entity.type
_entity.pdbx_description
1 polymer ?
#
loop_
_entity_poly.entity_id
_entity_poly.type
_entity_poly.pdbx_seq_one_letter_code
_entity_poly.pdbx_strand_id
1 'polypeptide(L)'
;MKNMIPPLLLLFLFISVLLEALTVSVTGDNVDAYLPVNSIAVNCGSLGNSSVANRSSPPVHNRIPHDTARLSRSGFVYSFRVTMGPKFVRLHFFPSDYLNFGHANSFFSVKAAGYTHLRNFSTLLFSDHTCFTSFCKESCCTIVADRILNVTFAFTPDNPDACAFVNGIEVISKVLRFCDVTKCKTS
;
A
#
# COMPACT_ATOMS: atom_id res chain seq x y z
N MET A 1 9.94 63.88 6.34
CA MET A 1 10.07 62.96 7.49
C MET A 1 10.44 61.60 6.92
N LYS A 2 11.62 61.07 7.26
CA LYS A 2 12.10 59.78 6.72
C LYS A 2 11.36 58.67 7.45
N ASN A 3 10.51 57.93 6.73
CA ASN A 3 9.81 56.76 7.26
C ASN A 3 10.86 55.69 7.63
N MET A 4 11.23 55.64 8.90
CA MET A 4 12.20 54.68 9.40
C MET A 4 11.44 53.41 9.80
N ILE A 5 11.60 52.34 9.02
CA ILE A 5 10.96 51.05 9.29
C ILE A 5 11.56 50.48 10.59
N PRO A 6 10.73 50.08 11.58
CA PRO A 6 11.20 49.51 12.85
C PRO A 6 12.09 48.28 12.64
N PRO A 7 13.17 48.10 13.42
CA PRO A 7 14.09 46.96 13.28
C PRO A 7 13.41 45.60 13.46
N LEU A 8 12.31 45.54 14.22
CA LEU A 8 11.51 44.32 14.41
C LEU A 8 10.78 43.88 13.14
N LEU A 9 10.30 44.84 12.33
CA LEU A 9 9.67 44.56 11.04
C LEU A 9 10.68 44.05 10.03
N LEU A 10 11.91 44.57 10.08
CA LEU A 10 13.02 44.08 9.26
C LEU A 10 13.35 42.62 9.58
N LEU A 11 13.36 42.26 10.87
CA LEU A 11 13.61 40.88 11.33
C LEU A 11 12.48 39.94 10.90
N PHE A 12 11.22 40.37 11.02
CA PHE A 12 10.07 39.58 10.56
C PHE A 12 10.12 39.31 9.05
N LEU A 13 10.44 40.34 8.26
CA LEU A 13 10.62 40.21 6.81
C LEU A 13 11.79 39.29 6.47
N PHE A 14 12.88 39.35 7.24
CA PHE A 14 14.03 38.48 7.03
C PHE A 14 13.71 37.01 7.34
N ILE A 15 12.96 36.74 8.43
CA ILE A 15 12.54 35.38 8.79
C ILE A 15 11.52 34.84 7.77
N SER A 16 10.57 35.65 7.30
CA SER A 16 9.61 35.19 6.29
C SER A 16 10.29 34.86 4.97
N VAL A 17 11.23 35.70 4.52
CA VAL A 17 12.03 35.44 3.30
C VAL A 17 12.92 34.20 3.50
N LEU A 18 13.52 34.02 4.67
CA LEU A 18 14.32 32.83 4.99
C LEU A 18 13.45 31.55 5.04
N LEU A 19 12.21 31.65 5.52
CA LEU A 19 11.28 30.52 5.62
C LEU A 19 10.74 30.11 4.24
N GLU A 20 10.48 31.07 3.36
CA GLU A 20 10.15 30.81 1.95
C GLU A 20 11.33 30.19 1.19
N ALA A 21 12.55 30.66 1.45
CA ALA A 21 13.77 30.09 0.87
C ALA A 21 14.10 28.68 1.40
N LEU A 22 13.56 28.28 2.55
CA LEU A 22 13.72 26.94 3.11
C LEU A 22 12.76 25.90 2.51
N THR A 23 11.84 26.31 1.62
CA THR A 23 10.99 25.36 0.89
C THR A 23 11.81 24.64 -0.18
N VAL A 24 12.48 23.56 0.23
CA VAL A 24 13.11 22.64 -0.71
C VAL A 24 12.01 21.95 -1.50
N SER A 25 11.75 22.43 -2.72
CA SER A 25 11.01 21.65 -3.70
C SER A 25 11.88 20.45 -4.07
N VAL A 26 11.58 19.28 -3.49
CA VAL A 26 12.14 18.02 -3.95
C VAL A 26 11.44 17.69 -5.26
N THR A 27 11.88 18.30 -6.35
CA THR A 27 11.62 17.76 -7.68
C THR A 27 12.46 16.50 -7.79
N GLY A 28 11.90 15.37 -7.35
CA GLY A 28 12.48 14.09 -7.68
C GLY A 28 12.43 13.95 -9.19
N ASP A 29 13.58 14.06 -9.86
CA ASP A 29 13.75 13.71 -11.26
C ASP A 29 13.27 12.27 -11.43
N ASN A 30 12.04 12.14 -11.93
CA ASN A 30 11.38 10.86 -12.14
C ASN A 30 11.84 10.32 -13.49
N VAL A 31 13.11 9.94 -13.60
CA VAL A 31 13.63 9.21 -14.75
C VAL A 31 14.49 8.06 -14.25
N ASP A 32 13.82 7.02 -13.76
CA ASP A 32 14.27 5.66 -14.05
C ASP A 32 13.04 4.75 -14.05
N ALA A 33 12.67 4.27 -15.25
CA ALA A 33 11.61 3.29 -15.39
C ALA A 33 12.04 2.02 -14.65
N TYR A 34 11.40 1.73 -13.52
CA TYR A 34 11.73 0.60 -12.66
C TYR A 34 11.58 -0.74 -13.39
N LEU A 35 12.65 -1.28 -14.00
CA LEU A 35 12.62 -2.62 -14.59
C LEU A 35 12.73 -3.68 -13.48
N PRO A 36 11.71 -4.53 -13.29
CA PRO A 36 11.78 -5.63 -12.32
C PRO A 36 12.73 -6.72 -12.83
N VAL A 37 13.62 -7.21 -11.96
CA VAL A 37 14.49 -8.36 -12.30
C VAL A 37 13.67 -9.63 -12.38
N ASN A 38 12.71 -9.77 -11.46
CA ASN A 38 11.69 -10.80 -11.49
C ASN A 38 10.44 -10.29 -10.75
N SER A 39 9.30 -10.90 -11.03
CA SER A 39 8.07 -10.65 -10.28
C SER A 39 7.25 -11.92 -10.14
N ILE A 40 6.68 -12.11 -8.96
CA ILE A 40 5.67 -13.13 -8.67
C ILE A 40 4.35 -12.38 -8.51
N ALA A 41 3.30 -12.83 -9.18
CA ALA A 41 1.95 -12.30 -9.04
C ALA A 41 1.00 -13.44 -8.71
N VAL A 42 0.14 -13.23 -7.71
CA VAL A 42 -0.87 -14.20 -7.26
C VAL A 42 -2.25 -13.58 -7.38
N ASN A 43 -3.11 -14.19 -8.19
CA ASN A 43 -4.55 -13.97 -8.10
C ASN A 43 -5.06 -14.72 -6.86
N CYS A 44 -5.36 -13.97 -5.80
CA CYS A 44 -5.77 -14.56 -4.53
C CYS A 44 -7.17 -15.18 -4.60
N GLY A 45 -7.99 -14.77 -5.58
CA GLY A 45 -9.31 -15.33 -5.81
C GLY A 45 -9.35 -16.55 -6.72
N SER A 46 -8.21 -17.19 -7.04
CA SER A 46 -8.19 -18.44 -7.81
C SER A 46 -8.01 -19.71 -6.95
N LEU A 47 -7.64 -19.59 -5.67
CA LEU A 47 -7.35 -20.74 -4.80
C LEU A 47 -8.50 -20.99 -3.79
N GLY A 48 -9.31 -22.01 -4.05
CA GLY A 48 -10.06 -22.83 -3.07
C GLY A 48 -11.21 -22.20 -2.26
N ASN A 49 -11.08 -20.95 -1.82
CA ASN A 49 -12.09 -20.20 -1.05
C ASN A 49 -12.19 -18.78 -1.61
N SER A 50 -12.52 -18.67 -2.89
CA SER A 50 -12.67 -17.38 -3.54
C SER A 50 -14.12 -16.96 -3.65
N SER A 51 -14.34 -15.66 -3.57
CA SER A 51 -15.63 -15.05 -3.87
C SER A 51 -15.48 -14.06 -5.01
N VAL A 52 -16.51 -14.01 -5.84
CA VAL A 52 -16.62 -13.05 -6.93
C VAL A 52 -17.14 -11.74 -6.35
N ALA A 53 -16.56 -10.62 -6.81
CA ALA A 53 -17.02 -9.29 -6.45
C ALA A 53 -18.36 -8.98 -7.12
N ASN A 54 -19.25 -8.30 -6.42
CA ASN A 54 -20.53 -7.87 -6.97
C ASN A 54 -20.33 -6.59 -7.81
N ARG A 55 -20.22 -6.74 -9.13
CA ARG A 55 -19.92 -5.64 -10.07
C ARG A 55 -20.99 -5.48 -11.14
N SER A 56 -21.23 -4.23 -11.55
CA SER A 56 -22.10 -3.86 -12.68
C SER A 56 -21.33 -3.63 -13.99
N SER A 57 -19.99 -3.67 -13.97
CA SER A 57 -19.12 -3.43 -15.13
C SER A 57 -18.33 -4.70 -15.53
N PRO A 58 -17.96 -4.85 -16.82
CA PRO A 58 -17.30 -6.06 -17.32
C PRO A 58 -15.89 -6.28 -16.72
N PRO A 59 -15.41 -7.54 -16.67
CA PRO A 59 -14.08 -7.89 -16.17
C PRO A 59 -12.98 -7.15 -16.93
N VAL A 60 -12.02 -6.56 -16.22
CA VAL A 60 -10.84 -5.95 -16.83
C VAL A 60 -9.74 -7.00 -16.92
N HIS A 61 -9.18 -7.20 -18.12
CA HIS A 61 -8.13 -8.20 -18.35
C HIS A 61 -6.77 -7.68 -17.85
N ASN A 62 -6.59 -7.71 -16.53
CA ASN A 62 -5.33 -7.38 -15.85
C ASN A 62 -4.60 -8.65 -15.40
N ARG A 63 -3.27 -8.54 -15.22
CA ARG A 63 -2.41 -9.61 -14.69
C ARG A 63 -2.88 -10.11 -13.31
N ILE A 64 -3.51 -9.23 -12.53
CA ILE A 64 -4.27 -9.56 -11.34
C ILE A 64 -5.72 -9.13 -11.59
N PRO A 65 -6.65 -10.08 -11.76
CA PRO A 65 -8.07 -9.77 -11.84
C PRO A 65 -8.56 -9.25 -10.49
N HIS A 66 -9.27 -8.13 -10.50
CA HIS A 66 -9.93 -7.57 -9.31
C HIS A 66 -11.31 -8.19 -9.06
N ASP A 67 -11.74 -9.13 -9.90
CA ASP A 67 -13.08 -9.71 -9.86
C ASP A 67 -13.22 -10.82 -8.82
N THR A 68 -12.09 -11.27 -8.28
CA THR A 68 -12.05 -12.35 -7.28
C THR A 68 -11.13 -11.97 -6.13
N ALA A 69 -11.45 -12.41 -4.91
CA ALA A 69 -10.62 -12.22 -3.72
C ALA A 69 -10.54 -13.49 -2.89
N ARG A 70 -9.48 -13.60 -2.07
CA ARG A 70 -9.46 -14.50 -0.91
C ARG A 70 -9.97 -13.74 0.30
N LEU A 71 -10.86 -14.36 1.06
CA LEU A 71 -11.43 -13.79 2.28
C LEU A 71 -11.26 -14.77 3.43
N SER A 72 -11.08 -14.23 4.63
CA SER A 72 -11.00 -15.05 5.83
C SER A 72 -11.35 -14.25 7.08
N ARG A 73 -12.19 -14.85 7.94
CA ARG A 73 -12.44 -14.42 9.32
C ARG A 73 -11.42 -14.97 10.32
N SER A 74 -10.34 -15.57 9.80
CA SER A 74 -9.22 -16.10 10.58
C SER A 74 -7.90 -15.67 9.95
N GLY A 75 -6.83 -15.60 10.74
CA GLY A 75 -5.52 -15.25 10.21
C GLY A 75 -5.06 -16.22 9.12
N PHE A 76 -4.43 -15.70 8.06
CA PHE A 76 -3.85 -16.52 7.00
C PHE A 76 -2.52 -15.96 6.50
N VAL A 77 -1.73 -16.82 5.86
CA VAL A 77 -0.38 -16.48 5.39
C VAL A 77 -0.20 -16.88 3.93
N TYR A 78 0.51 -16.04 3.17
CA TYR A 78 1.14 -16.39 1.90
C TYR A 78 2.65 -16.45 2.09
N SER A 79 3.28 -17.52 1.58
CA SER A 79 4.72 -17.73 1.67
C SER A 79 5.32 -17.78 0.26
N PHE A 80 6.29 -16.90 0.00
CA PHE A 80 6.96 -16.79 -1.28
C PHE A 80 8.43 -17.19 -1.15
N ARG A 81 8.88 -18.13 -1.97
CA ARG A 81 10.32 -18.38 -2.15
C ARG A 81 10.90 -17.27 -3.02
N VAL A 82 11.86 -16.52 -2.49
CA VAL A 82 12.41 -15.32 -3.12
C VAL A 82 13.92 -15.26 -2.95
N THR A 83 14.61 -14.50 -3.81
CA THR A 83 16.03 -14.23 -3.63
C THR A 83 16.27 -13.27 -2.47
N MET A 84 17.51 -13.27 -1.95
CA MET A 84 17.93 -12.28 -0.96
C MET A 84 17.88 -10.86 -1.51
N GLY A 85 17.91 -9.87 -0.62
CA GLY A 85 17.91 -8.46 -0.96
C GLY A 85 16.51 -7.83 -1.04
N PRO A 86 16.42 -6.62 -1.61
CA PRO A 86 15.21 -5.78 -1.61
C PRO A 86 14.06 -6.42 -2.40
N LYS A 87 12.83 -6.23 -1.90
CA LYS A 87 11.58 -6.64 -2.52
C LYS A 87 10.54 -5.56 -2.34
N PHE A 88 9.79 -5.28 -3.39
CA PHE A 88 8.51 -4.60 -3.26
C PHE A 88 7.40 -5.62 -3.08
N VAL A 89 6.50 -5.35 -2.14
CA VAL A 89 5.26 -6.09 -1.93
C VAL A 89 4.12 -5.15 -2.29
N ARG A 90 3.33 -5.53 -3.29
CA ARG A 90 2.11 -4.82 -3.67
C ARG A 90 0.90 -5.66 -3.32
N LEU A 91 0.00 -5.10 -2.53
CA LEU A 91 -1.27 -5.72 -2.18
C LEU A 91 -2.38 -5.01 -2.94
N HIS A 92 -3.18 -5.77 -3.67
CA HIS A 92 -4.26 -5.28 -4.52
C HIS A 92 -5.61 -5.48 -3.83
N PHE A 93 -6.41 -4.42 -3.79
CA PHE A 93 -7.71 -4.40 -3.14
C PHE A 93 -8.76 -3.80 -4.08
N PHE A 94 -9.90 -4.48 -4.15
CA PHE A 94 -11.12 -4.01 -4.78
C PHE A 94 -12.21 -3.95 -3.70
N PRO A 95 -12.48 -2.76 -3.13
CA PRO A 95 -13.48 -2.57 -2.09
C PRO A 95 -14.87 -2.70 -2.71
N SER A 96 -15.45 -3.89 -2.63
CA SER A 96 -16.78 -4.21 -3.13
C SER A 96 -17.38 -5.29 -2.25
N ASP A 97 -18.69 -5.46 -2.33
CA ASP A 97 -19.33 -6.59 -1.67
C ASP A 97 -18.99 -7.88 -2.39
N TYR A 98 -18.67 -8.89 -1.61
CA TYR A 98 -18.40 -10.24 -2.06
C TYR A 98 -19.49 -11.16 -1.51
N LEU A 99 -19.64 -12.33 -2.09
CA LEU A 99 -20.61 -13.31 -1.61
C LEU A 99 -20.39 -13.59 -0.10
N ASN A 100 -21.40 -13.29 0.72
CA ASN A 100 -21.40 -13.40 2.18
C ASN A 100 -20.43 -12.47 2.94
N PHE A 101 -19.94 -11.41 2.31
CA PHE A 101 -19.05 -10.43 2.92
C PHE A 101 -19.32 -9.01 2.39
N GLY A 102 -19.77 -8.13 3.28
CA GLY A 102 -19.84 -6.70 3.01
C GLY A 102 -18.48 -6.03 3.18
N HIS A 103 -18.06 -5.20 2.24
CA HIS A 103 -16.77 -4.49 2.33
C HIS A 103 -16.64 -3.60 3.57
N ALA A 104 -17.76 -3.14 4.13
CA ALA A 104 -17.83 -2.41 5.40
C ALA A 104 -17.25 -3.18 6.59
N ASN A 105 -17.20 -4.51 6.51
CA ASN A 105 -16.67 -5.39 7.55
C ASN A 105 -15.17 -5.69 7.36
N SER A 106 -14.50 -5.00 6.44
CA SER A 106 -13.06 -5.15 6.24
C SER A 106 -12.30 -4.43 7.37
N PHE A 107 -11.78 -5.18 8.32
CA PHE A 107 -10.92 -4.66 9.39
C PHE A 107 -9.80 -5.64 9.66
N PHE A 108 -8.60 -5.31 9.19
CA PHE A 108 -7.47 -6.23 9.25
C PHE A 108 -6.13 -5.52 9.30
N SER A 109 -5.11 -6.27 9.71
CA SER A 109 -3.71 -5.87 9.67
C SER A 109 -2.93 -6.82 8.77
N VAL A 110 -1.91 -6.29 8.10
CA VAL A 110 -1.01 -7.08 7.25
C VAL A 110 0.41 -6.91 7.75
N LYS A 111 1.11 -8.03 7.91
CA LYS A 111 2.54 -8.06 8.24
C LYS A 111 3.32 -8.73 7.10
N ALA A 112 4.43 -8.12 6.71
CA ALA A 112 5.35 -8.66 5.70
C ALA A 112 6.79 -8.46 6.18
N ALA A 113 7.62 -9.50 6.05
CA ALA A 113 9.04 -9.46 6.42
C ALA A 113 9.30 -8.90 7.85
N GLY A 114 8.43 -9.21 8.81
CA GLY A 114 8.53 -8.75 10.19
C GLY A 114 7.98 -7.35 10.48
N TYR A 115 7.58 -6.59 9.46
CA TYR A 115 7.00 -5.25 9.60
C TYR A 115 5.48 -5.25 9.42
N THR A 116 4.80 -4.36 10.14
CA THR A 116 3.36 -4.14 9.94
C THR A 116 3.17 -3.18 8.77
N HIS A 117 2.65 -3.70 7.65
CA HIS A 117 2.41 -2.93 6.44
C HIS A 117 1.08 -2.17 6.48
N LEU A 118 0.04 -2.81 7.02
CA LEU A 118 -1.28 -2.24 7.25
C LEU A 118 -1.67 -2.54 8.70
N ARG A 119 -2.21 -1.55 9.42
CA ARG A 119 -2.64 -1.69 10.82
C ARG A 119 -4.08 -1.22 10.96
N ASN A 120 -4.95 -2.11 11.43
CA ASN A 120 -6.39 -1.85 11.60
C ASN A 120 -7.00 -1.14 10.39
N PHE A 121 -6.66 -1.63 9.20
CA PHE A 121 -7.03 -1.03 7.94
C PHE A 121 -8.47 -1.39 7.59
N SER A 122 -9.23 -0.38 7.15
CA SER A 122 -10.58 -0.53 6.63
C SER A 122 -10.66 -0.05 5.20
N THR A 123 -11.19 -0.89 4.31
CA THR A 123 -11.31 -0.52 2.90
C THR A 123 -12.48 0.41 2.65
N LEU A 124 -13.50 0.42 3.52
CA LEU A 124 -14.63 1.35 3.46
C LEU A 124 -14.16 2.81 3.65
N LEU A 125 -13.42 3.05 4.73
CA LEU A 125 -12.84 4.38 5.00
C LEU A 125 -11.89 4.81 3.88
N PHE A 126 -11.24 3.87 3.20
CA PHE A 126 -10.37 4.19 2.08
C PHE A 126 -11.15 4.51 0.79
N SER A 127 -12.21 3.76 0.48
CA SER A 127 -13.04 3.98 -0.72
C SER A 127 -13.86 5.27 -0.65
N ASP A 128 -14.37 5.66 0.53
CA ASP A 128 -15.19 6.87 0.68
C ASP A 128 -14.40 8.16 0.39
N HIS A 129 -13.08 8.11 0.52
CA HIS A 129 -12.18 9.23 0.25
C HIS A 129 -11.52 9.19 -1.12
N THR A 130 -11.70 8.11 -1.89
CA THR A 130 -11.03 7.93 -3.18
C THR A 130 -11.99 7.48 -4.27
N CYS A 131 -12.05 8.22 -5.38
CA CYS A 131 -12.86 7.86 -6.56
C CYS A 131 -12.33 6.61 -7.31
N PHE A 132 -11.46 5.81 -6.70
CA PHE A 132 -10.83 4.67 -7.34
C PHE A 132 -11.68 3.43 -7.19
N THR A 133 -11.93 2.74 -8.31
CA THR A 133 -12.63 1.46 -8.30
C THR A 133 -11.79 0.39 -7.62
N SER A 134 -10.46 0.43 -7.73
CA SER A 134 -9.51 -0.48 -7.07
C SER A 134 -8.25 0.28 -6.67
N PHE A 135 -7.53 -0.19 -5.65
CA PHE A 135 -6.26 0.41 -5.24
C PHE A 135 -5.21 -0.64 -4.89
N CYS A 136 -3.94 -0.22 -4.86
CA CYS A 136 -2.84 -1.05 -4.42
C CYS A 136 -2.05 -0.35 -3.32
N LYS A 137 -1.60 -1.11 -2.31
CA LYS A 137 -0.64 -0.63 -1.31
C LYS A 137 0.72 -1.27 -1.58
N GLU A 138 1.74 -0.42 -1.71
CA GLU A 138 3.12 -0.84 -1.92
C GLU A 138 3.95 -0.63 -0.65
N SER A 139 4.80 -1.60 -0.33
CA SER A 139 5.91 -1.45 0.62
C SER A 139 7.18 -2.08 0.09
N CYS A 140 8.33 -1.59 0.56
CA CYS A 140 9.59 -2.30 0.41
C CYS A 140 9.96 -3.07 1.69
N CYS A 141 10.56 -4.23 1.52
CA CYS A 141 11.23 -4.99 2.56
C CYS A 141 12.55 -5.59 2.04
N THR A 142 13.45 -5.96 2.94
CA THR A 142 14.73 -6.58 2.59
C THR A 142 14.79 -8.00 3.13
N ILE A 143 15.05 -8.97 2.26
CA ILE A 143 15.20 -10.38 2.63
C ILE A 143 16.66 -10.67 2.94
N VAL A 144 16.98 -10.88 4.22
CA VAL A 144 18.35 -11.08 4.70
C VAL A 144 18.73 -12.55 4.87
N ALA A 145 17.77 -13.43 5.13
CA ALA A 145 17.98 -14.85 5.39
C ALA A 145 16.77 -15.68 4.91
N ASP A 146 16.90 -17.01 4.92
CA ASP A 146 15.88 -18.04 4.65
C ASP A 146 15.19 -18.03 3.28
N ARG A 147 15.37 -16.96 2.48
CA ARG A 147 14.82 -16.84 1.11
C ARG A 147 13.30 -17.02 1.07
N ILE A 148 12.62 -16.75 2.18
CA ILE A 148 11.17 -16.86 2.33
C ILE A 148 10.62 -15.51 2.77
N LEU A 149 9.65 -15.00 2.01
CA LEU A 149 8.83 -13.86 2.39
C LEU A 149 7.46 -14.36 2.82
N ASN A 150 7.11 -14.14 4.10
CA ASN A 150 5.77 -14.37 4.62
C ASN A 150 4.96 -13.08 4.64
N VAL A 151 3.77 -13.12 4.05
CA VAL A 151 2.76 -12.05 4.10
C VAL A 151 1.57 -12.58 4.90
N THR A 152 1.40 -12.06 6.11
CA THR A 152 0.41 -12.51 7.09
C THR A 152 -0.72 -11.51 7.18
N PHE A 153 -1.94 -11.98 7.02
CA PHE A 153 -3.18 -11.23 7.21
C PHE A 153 -3.80 -11.67 8.53
N ALA A 154 -4.13 -10.71 9.39
CA ALA A 154 -4.81 -10.93 10.65
C ALA A 154 -6.03 -10.03 10.75
N PHE A 155 -7.19 -10.60 11.09
CA PHE A 155 -8.40 -9.83 11.37
C PHE A 155 -8.26 -9.11 12.71
N THR A 156 -9.02 -8.03 12.90
CA THR A 156 -9.08 -7.34 14.18
C THR A 156 -10.02 -8.11 15.12
N PRO A 157 -9.54 -8.64 16.28
CA PRO A 157 -10.33 -9.52 17.15
C PRO A 157 -11.52 -8.82 17.83
N ASP A 158 -11.51 -7.48 17.89
CA ASP A 158 -12.55 -6.69 18.57
C ASP A 158 -13.87 -6.59 17.78
N ASN A 159 -13.92 -7.13 16.55
CA ASN A 159 -15.13 -7.17 15.73
C ASN A 159 -15.37 -8.61 15.22
N PRO A 160 -16.42 -9.31 15.67
CA PRO A 160 -16.71 -10.70 15.28
C PRO A 160 -17.10 -10.85 13.80
N ASP A 161 -17.52 -9.76 13.16
CA ASP A 161 -17.84 -9.73 11.73
C ASP A 161 -16.64 -9.31 10.87
N ALA A 162 -15.51 -8.94 11.48
CA ALA A 162 -14.33 -8.52 10.75
C ALA A 162 -13.76 -9.63 9.88
N CYS A 163 -13.40 -9.26 8.66
CA CYS A 163 -12.75 -10.15 7.71
C CYS A 163 -11.52 -9.46 7.12
N ALA A 164 -10.49 -10.24 6.87
CA ALA A 164 -9.39 -9.84 6.01
C ALA A 164 -9.67 -10.31 4.58
N PHE A 165 -9.35 -9.48 3.59
CA PHE A 165 -9.39 -9.89 2.19
C PHE A 165 -8.22 -9.33 1.39
N VAL A 166 -7.96 -9.95 0.25
CA VAL A 166 -6.99 -9.46 -0.75
C VAL A 166 -7.35 -10.02 -2.12
N ASN A 167 -7.29 -9.19 -3.16
CA ASN A 167 -7.56 -9.60 -4.55
C ASN A 167 -6.31 -10.18 -5.21
N GLY A 168 -5.16 -9.57 -4.97
CA GLY A 168 -3.90 -10.10 -5.45
C GLY A 168 -2.68 -9.57 -4.72
N ILE A 169 -1.58 -10.30 -4.89
CA ILE A 169 -0.29 -9.98 -4.28
C ILE A 169 0.77 -10.02 -5.37
N GLU A 170 1.58 -8.97 -5.47
CA GLU A 170 2.81 -8.97 -6.25
C GLU A 170 4.02 -8.87 -5.36
N VAL A 171 5.03 -9.69 -5.65
CA VAL A 171 6.37 -9.61 -5.04
C VAL A 171 7.36 -9.35 -6.16
N ILE A 172 8.06 -8.22 -6.09
CA ILE A 172 8.90 -7.73 -7.18
C ILE A 172 10.33 -7.58 -6.67
N SER A 173 11.30 -8.28 -7.30
CA SER A 173 12.72 -8.06 -7.02
C SER A 173 13.26 -6.90 -7.83
N LYS A 174 14.10 -6.09 -7.18
CA LYS A 174 14.80 -4.96 -7.80
C LYS A 174 16.30 -5.06 -7.54
N VAL A 175 17.09 -4.55 -8.48
CA VAL A 175 18.50 -4.21 -8.22
C VAL A 175 18.47 -2.83 -7.53
N LEU A 176 18.94 -2.75 -6.29
CA LEU A 176 18.86 -1.51 -5.52
C LEU A 176 19.84 -0.45 -6.04
N ARG A 177 19.35 0.79 -6.20
CA ARG A 177 20.06 1.93 -5.57
C ARG A 177 19.35 2.47 -4.33
N PHE A 178 18.02 2.61 -4.26
CA PHE A 178 17.36 2.92 -2.98
C PHE A 178 15.94 2.33 -2.90
N CYS A 179 15.63 1.65 -1.80
CA CYS A 179 14.27 1.37 -1.35
C CYS A 179 14.05 2.51 -0.40
N ASP A 180 13.54 3.61 -0.92
CA ASP A 180 13.32 4.79 -0.12
C ASP A 180 12.15 4.51 0.83
N VAL A 181 12.45 4.00 2.02
CA VAL A 181 11.47 3.70 3.08
C VAL A 181 10.66 4.95 3.45
N THR A 182 11.21 6.13 3.17
CA THR A 182 10.57 7.44 3.35
C THR A 182 9.43 7.71 2.35
N LYS A 183 9.39 7.02 1.19
CA LYS A 183 8.25 7.08 0.25
C LYS A 183 7.09 6.14 0.59
N CYS A 184 7.22 5.25 1.58
CA CYS A 184 6.10 4.41 2.04
C CYS A 184 5.01 5.21 2.80
N LYS A 185 5.19 6.53 2.95
CA LYS A 185 4.25 7.44 3.61
C LYS A 185 3.65 8.44 2.62
N THR A 186 3.13 8.00 1.48
CA THR A 186 2.19 8.78 0.65
C THR A 186 1.62 7.92 -0.46
N SER A 187 0.41 7.40 -0.22
CA SER A 187 -0.70 7.28 -1.17
C SER A 187 -1.87 6.66 -0.44
#